data_AF-A0A967Q349-F1
#
_entry.id   AF-A0A967Q349-F1
#
_cell.length_a   1.000
_cell.length_b   1.000
_cell.length_c   1.000
_cell.angle_alpha   90.00
_cell.angle_beta   90.00
_cell.angle_gamma   90.00
#
_symmetry.space_group_name_H-M   'P 1'
#
loop_
_entity.id
_entity.type
_entity.pdbx_description
1 polymer ?
#
loop_
_entity_poly.entity_id
_entity_poly.type
_entity_poly.pdbx_seq_one_letter_code
_entity_poly.pdbx_strand_id
1 'polypeptide(L)'
;LGLAKNENPLQGSFIIEELTDLVEEAVLAEFDRINERGGVLGAMETQYQRSKIQEESMLYEHKKHSGELPIIGVNTYLNPNAENGYEIPGELARATPEEKKAQIDNLRAFQKKHRETGA
;
A
#
# COMPACT_ATOMS: atom_id res chain seq x y z
N LEU A 1 0.49 -18.60 22.45
CA LEU A 1 0.67 -19.39 21.22
C LEU A 1 1.95 -20.22 21.33
N GLY A 2 1.94 -21.49 20.91
CA GLY A 2 3.11 -22.38 20.96
C GLY A 2 4.13 -22.08 19.85
N LEU A 3 3.67 -21.86 18.62
CA LEU A 3 4.51 -21.48 17.48
C LEU A 3 5.27 -20.16 17.71
N ALA A 4 4.65 -19.21 18.43
CA ALA A 4 5.25 -17.93 18.78
C ALA A 4 6.38 -18.03 19.82
N LYS A 5 6.68 -19.23 20.36
CA LYS A 5 7.86 -19.46 21.21
C LYS A 5 9.11 -19.83 20.42
N ASN A 6 8.96 -20.17 19.14
CA ASN A 6 10.06 -20.42 18.22
C ASN A 6 10.28 -19.14 17.38
N GLU A 7 11.53 -18.72 17.21
CA GLU A 7 11.90 -17.48 16.54
C GLU A 7 11.97 -17.61 15.01
N ASN A 8 12.15 -18.82 14.50
CA ASN A 8 12.31 -19.16 13.08
C ASN A 8 11.49 -20.40 12.66
N PRO A 9 10.16 -20.44 12.94
CA PRO A 9 9.34 -21.64 12.80
C PRO A 9 9.13 -22.11 11.34
N LEU A 10 9.46 -21.28 10.37
CA LEU A 10 9.31 -21.59 8.94
C LEU A 10 10.59 -22.14 8.30
N GLN A 11 11.74 -22.02 8.97
CA GLN A 11 13.03 -22.45 8.43
C GLN A 11 13.05 -23.96 8.21
N GLY A 12 13.57 -24.38 7.05
CA GLY A 12 13.62 -25.80 6.65
C GLY A 12 12.34 -26.33 6.01
N SER A 13 11.31 -25.50 5.85
CA SER A 13 10.13 -25.86 5.04
C SER A 13 10.48 -25.83 3.56
N PHE A 14 10.40 -26.96 2.86
CA PHE A 14 10.72 -27.06 1.43
C PHE A 14 10.02 -26.01 0.58
N ILE A 15 8.72 -25.75 0.83
CA ILE A 15 7.96 -24.76 0.08
C ILE A 15 8.44 -23.33 0.38
N ILE A 16 8.83 -23.04 1.63
CA ILE A 16 9.28 -21.69 2.01
C ILE A 16 10.67 -21.42 1.45
N GLU A 17 11.58 -22.39 1.51
CA GLU A 17 12.92 -22.27 0.92
C GLU A 17 12.82 -22.05 -0.61
N GLU A 18 12.03 -22.86 -1.32
CA GLU A 18 11.84 -22.69 -2.77
C GLU A 18 11.19 -21.36 -3.14
N LEU A 19 10.16 -20.91 -2.39
CA LEU A 19 9.58 -19.59 -2.59
C LEU A 19 10.56 -18.46 -2.27
N THR A 20 11.48 -18.66 -1.33
CA THR A 20 12.51 -17.68 -0.97
C THR A 20 13.47 -17.49 -2.15
N ASP A 21 13.98 -18.58 -2.72
CA ASP A 21 14.88 -18.54 -3.87
C ASP A 21 14.20 -17.90 -5.10
N LEU A 22 12.95 -18.29 -5.39
CA LEU A 22 12.20 -17.74 -6.53
C LEU A 22 11.93 -16.23 -6.40
N VAL A 23 11.61 -15.77 -5.19
CA VAL A 23 11.37 -14.34 -4.94
C VAL A 23 12.68 -13.56 -4.95
N GLU A 24 13.77 -14.10 -4.40
CA GLU A 24 15.09 -13.47 -4.45
C GLU A 24 15.53 -13.24 -5.90
N GLU A 25 15.49 -14.29 -6.73
CA GLU A 25 15.86 -14.19 -8.15
C GLU A 25 14.99 -13.17 -8.90
N ALA A 26 13.67 -13.18 -8.65
CA ALA A 26 12.76 -12.22 -9.27
C ALA A 26 13.07 -10.76 -8.88
N VAL A 27 13.50 -10.52 -7.64
CA VAL A 27 13.90 -9.20 -7.14
C VAL A 27 15.24 -8.77 -7.75
N LEU A 28 16.24 -9.66 -7.81
CA LEU A 28 17.53 -9.37 -8.43
C LEU A 28 17.37 -9.01 -9.91
N ALA A 29 16.53 -9.76 -10.64
CA ALA A 29 16.21 -9.45 -12.03
C ALA A 29 15.51 -8.08 -12.18
N GLU A 30 14.69 -7.66 -11.21
CA GLU A 30 14.09 -6.32 -11.20
C GLU A 30 15.13 -5.22 -10.94
N PHE A 31 16.12 -5.48 -10.07
CA PHE A 31 17.23 -4.55 -9.86
C PHE A 31 18.03 -4.31 -11.13
N ASP A 32 18.32 -5.37 -11.90
CA ASP A 32 19.00 -5.24 -13.18
C ASP A 32 18.19 -4.41 -14.18
N ARG A 33 16.87 -4.64 -14.28
CA ARG A 33 15.97 -3.82 -15.12
C ARG A 33 16.01 -2.34 -14.74
N ILE A 34 16.04 -2.01 -13.45
CA ILE A 34 16.15 -0.63 -12.98
C ILE A 34 17.55 -0.07 -13.28
N ASN A 35 18.60 -0.85 -13.09
CA ASN A 35 19.98 -0.44 -13.33
C ASN A 35 20.24 -0.11 -14.81
N GLU A 36 19.74 -0.92 -15.74
CA GLU A 36 19.79 -0.68 -17.20
C GLU A 36 19.14 0.65 -17.61
N ARG A 37 18.23 1.19 -16.78
CA ARG A 37 17.53 2.46 -17.01
C ARG A 37 18.22 3.65 -16.34
N GLY A 38 19.50 3.52 -15.96
CA GLY A 38 20.24 4.58 -15.26
C GLY A 38 19.95 4.61 -13.75
N GLY A 39 19.67 3.44 -13.17
CA GLY A 39 19.30 3.30 -11.77
C GLY A 39 17.91 3.89 -11.46
N VAL A 40 17.64 4.09 -10.17
CA VAL A 40 16.30 4.50 -9.71
C VAL A 40 15.87 5.84 -10.30
N LEU A 41 16.76 6.83 -10.36
CA LEU A 41 16.43 8.16 -10.88
C LEU A 41 16.15 8.12 -12.39
N GLY A 42 16.96 7.42 -13.19
CA GLY A 42 16.70 7.28 -14.62
C GLY A 42 15.43 6.47 -14.91
N ALA A 43 15.16 5.43 -14.13
CA ALA A 43 13.87 4.72 -14.20
C ALA A 43 12.68 5.64 -13.85
N MET A 44 12.83 6.54 -12.88
CA MET A 44 11.80 7.51 -12.52
C MET A 44 11.54 8.55 -13.62
N GLU A 45 12.58 9.00 -14.34
CA GLU A 45 12.42 9.91 -15.48
C GLU A 45 11.55 9.30 -16.58
N THR A 46 11.74 8.01 -16.85
CA THR A 46 10.90 7.22 -17.79
C THR A 46 9.57 6.76 -17.18
N GLN A 47 9.29 7.10 -15.92
CA GLN A 47 8.12 6.66 -15.15
C GLN A 47 7.96 5.14 -15.04
N TYR A 48 9.05 4.38 -15.16
CA TYR A 48 9.02 2.92 -15.19
C TYR A 48 8.28 2.31 -13.99
N GLN A 49 8.63 2.70 -12.75
CA GLN A 49 7.97 2.16 -11.56
C GLN A 49 6.48 2.54 -11.51
N ARG A 50 6.14 3.77 -11.92
CA ARG A 50 4.74 4.25 -11.93
C ARG A 50 3.90 3.42 -12.91
N SER A 51 4.39 3.25 -14.14
CA SER A 51 3.69 2.48 -15.17
C SER A 51 3.51 1.03 -14.73
N LYS A 52 4.56 0.40 -14.18
CA LYS A 52 4.49 -0.98 -13.72
C LYS A 52 3.47 -1.16 -12.58
N ILE A 53 3.46 -0.28 -11.59
CA ILE A 53 2.45 -0.31 -10.50
C ILE A 53 1.04 -0.15 -11.07
N GLN A 54 0.85 0.75 -12.03
CA GLN A 54 -0.45 0.98 -12.64
C GLN A 54 -0.93 -0.24 -13.44
N GLU A 55 -0.04 -0.87 -14.23
CA GLU A 55 -0.34 -2.10 -14.98
C GLU A 55 -0.77 -3.23 -14.05
N GLU A 56 -0.01 -3.50 -12.98
CA GLU A 56 -0.35 -4.55 -12.01
C GLU A 56 -1.65 -4.25 -11.25
N SER A 57 -1.90 -2.97 -10.92
CA SER A 57 -3.16 -2.53 -10.32
C SER A 57 -4.36 -2.77 -11.25
N MET A 58 -4.22 -2.44 -12.53
CA MET A 58 -5.26 -2.69 -13.52
C MET A 58 -5.50 -4.19 -13.73
N LEU A 59 -4.45 -5.01 -13.73
CA LEU A 59 -4.57 -6.47 -13.79
C LEU A 59 -5.33 -7.01 -12.58
N TYR A 60 -4.98 -6.57 -11.37
CA TYR A 60 -5.67 -6.95 -10.15
C TYR A 60 -7.15 -6.57 -10.18
N GLU A 61 -7.48 -5.32 -10.53
CA GLU A 61 -8.87 -4.87 -10.62
C GLU A 61 -9.64 -5.62 -11.71
N HIS A 62 -9.01 -5.93 -12.85
CA HIS A 62 -9.62 -6.77 -13.88
C HIS A 62 -9.95 -8.18 -13.35
N LYS A 63 -9.03 -8.82 -12.63
CA LYS A 63 -9.25 -10.15 -12.01
C LYS A 63 -10.34 -10.11 -10.93
N LYS A 64 -10.37 -9.04 -10.14
CA LYS A 64 -11.43 -8.80 -9.15
C LYS A 64 -12.79 -8.62 -9.80
N HIS A 65 -12.90 -7.83 -10.86
CA HIS A 65 -14.18 -7.59 -11.54
C HIS A 65 -14.65 -8.79 -12.37
N SER A 66 -13.75 -9.52 -13.01
CA SER A 66 -14.07 -10.74 -13.75
C SER A 66 -14.41 -11.93 -12.85
N GLY A 67 -13.97 -11.91 -11.58
CA GLY A 67 -14.16 -13.00 -10.63
C GLY A 67 -13.07 -14.07 -10.65
N GLU A 68 -12.04 -13.93 -11.52
CA GLU A 68 -10.88 -14.82 -11.54
C GLU A 68 -10.13 -14.80 -10.20
N LEU A 69 -10.10 -13.63 -9.55
CA LEU A 69 -9.62 -13.49 -8.18
C LEU A 69 -10.82 -13.51 -7.21
N PRO A 70 -11.07 -14.60 -6.46
CA PRO A 70 -12.20 -14.67 -5.54
C PRO A 70 -11.97 -13.77 -4.32
N ILE A 71 -12.87 -12.81 -4.12
CA ILE A 71 -12.91 -11.92 -2.96
C ILE A 71 -14.23 -12.11 -2.23
N ILE A 72 -14.15 -12.74 -1.05
CA ILE A 72 -15.30 -13.08 -0.20
C ILE A 72 -16.05 -11.80 0.21
N GLY A 73 -17.36 -11.78 -0.04
CA GLY A 73 -18.23 -10.65 0.28
C GLY A 73 -18.18 -9.50 -0.74
N VAL A 74 -17.38 -9.61 -1.81
CA VAL A 74 -17.28 -8.58 -2.87
C VAL A 74 -17.73 -9.12 -4.23
N ASN A 75 -17.12 -10.20 -4.72
CA ASN A 75 -17.47 -10.81 -6.01
C ASN A 75 -17.95 -12.28 -5.88
N THR A 76 -17.71 -12.91 -4.73
CA THR A 76 -18.16 -14.26 -4.42
C THR A 76 -18.61 -14.34 -2.96
N TYR A 77 -19.46 -15.32 -2.65
CA TYR A 77 -20.05 -15.50 -1.30
C TYR A 77 -20.70 -14.21 -0.77
N LEU A 78 -21.60 -13.64 -1.57
CA LEU A 78 -22.30 -12.39 -1.25
C LEU A 78 -23.39 -12.61 -0.19
N ASN A 79 -23.59 -11.63 0.69
CA ASN A 79 -24.66 -11.66 1.67
C ASN A 79 -26.04 -11.53 0.97
N PRO A 80 -26.95 -12.51 1.11
CA PRO A 80 -28.29 -12.43 0.51
C PRO A 80 -29.13 -11.26 1.01
N ASN A 81 -28.83 -10.71 2.18
CA ASN A 81 -29.54 -9.58 2.79
C ASN A 81 -28.86 -8.22 2.54
N ALA A 82 -27.96 -8.14 1.55
CA ALA A 82 -27.17 -6.92 1.28
C ALA A 82 -28.01 -5.70 0.86
N GLU A 83 -29.26 -5.88 0.44
CA GLU A 83 -30.19 -4.80 0.11
C GLU A 83 -30.54 -3.89 1.30
N ASN A 84 -30.30 -4.35 2.53
CA ASN A 84 -30.51 -3.56 3.75
C ASN A 84 -29.45 -2.47 3.98
N GLY A 85 -28.54 -2.27 3.00
CA GLY A 85 -27.45 -1.32 3.06
C GLY A 85 -26.22 -1.90 3.75
N TYR A 86 -25.04 -1.44 3.32
CA TYR A 86 -23.80 -1.71 4.04
C TYR A 86 -23.85 -0.96 5.37
N GLU A 87 -23.98 -1.69 6.48
CA GLU A 87 -23.80 -1.11 7.82
C GLU A 87 -22.36 -0.61 7.93
N ILE A 88 -22.15 0.70 7.81
CA ILE A 88 -20.83 1.31 8.00
C ILE A 88 -20.41 1.02 9.44
N PRO A 89 -19.35 0.22 9.67
CA PRO A 89 -18.99 -0.14 11.03
C PRO A 89 -18.38 1.08 11.74
N GLY A 90 -19.05 1.57 12.77
CA GLY A 90 -18.47 2.44 13.80
C GLY A 90 -18.37 3.94 13.51
N GLU A 91 -17.77 4.65 14.45
CA GLU A 91 -17.50 6.08 14.37
C GLU A 91 -16.35 6.36 13.38
N LEU A 92 -16.60 7.26 12.43
CA LEU A 92 -15.56 7.71 11.50
C LEU A 92 -14.63 8.70 12.21
N ALA A 93 -13.34 8.38 12.28
CA ALA A 93 -12.34 9.34 12.70
C ALA A 93 -12.23 10.48 11.67
N ARG A 94 -12.70 11.67 12.05
CA ARG A 94 -12.62 12.89 11.22
C ARG A 94 -12.06 14.02 12.07
N ALA A 95 -11.24 14.88 11.44
CA ALA A 95 -10.73 16.07 12.09
C ALA A 95 -11.88 17.05 12.41
N THR A 96 -11.90 17.55 13.64
CA THR A 96 -12.92 18.50 14.09
C THR A 96 -12.68 19.90 13.52
N PRO A 97 -13.71 20.75 13.43
CA PRO A 97 -13.53 22.15 13.06
C PRO A 97 -12.54 22.90 13.97
N GLU A 98 -12.52 22.57 15.26
CA GLU A 98 -11.65 23.18 16.27
C GLU A 98 -10.18 22.84 16.01
N GLU A 99 -9.87 21.58 15.70
CA GLU A 99 -8.51 21.15 15.33
C GLU A 99 -8.00 21.87 14.09
N LYS A 100 -8.87 22.02 13.07
CA LYS A 100 -8.53 22.76 11.85
C LYS A 100 -8.23 24.22 12.14
N LYS A 101 -9.05 24.87 12.96
CA LYS A 101 -8.85 26.27 13.35
C LYS A 101 -7.56 26.45 14.16
N ALA A 102 -7.30 25.55 15.11
CA ALA A 102 -6.09 25.56 15.90
C ALA A 102 -4.83 25.48 15.03
N GLN A 103 -4.81 24.61 14.00
CA GLN A 103 -3.67 24.51 13.08
C GLN A 103 -3.47 25.78 12.25
N ILE A 104 -4.55 26.44 11.81
CA ILE A 104 -4.47 27.71 11.09
C ILE A 104 -3.89 28.81 11.99
N ASP A 105 -4.36 28.91 13.23
CA ASP A 105 -3.91 29.93 14.17
C ASP A 105 -2.43 29.70 14.57
N ASN A 106 -2.04 28.45 14.78
CA ASN A 106 -0.63 28.06 15.01
C ASN A 106 0.26 28.45 13.83
N LEU A 107 -0.16 28.17 12.59
CA LEU A 107 0.58 28.54 11.38
C LEU A 107 0.75 30.07 11.27
N ARG A 108 -0.31 30.83 11.52
CA ARG A 108 -0.27 32.31 11.49
C ARG A 108 0.66 32.86 12.58
N ALA A 109 0.62 32.30 13.78
CA ALA A 109 1.50 32.67 14.87
C ALA A 109 2.97 32.41 14.52
N PHE A 110 3.27 31.23 13.94
CA PHE A 110 4.60 30.87 13.47
C PHE A 110 5.10 31.87 12.40
N GLN A 111 4.32 32.12 11.35
CA GLN A 111 4.66 33.09 10.30
C GLN A 111 4.87 34.51 10.85
N LYS A 112 4.06 34.94 11.83
CA LYS A 112 4.22 36.24 12.49
C LYS A 112 5.53 36.31 13.28
N LYS A 113 5.89 35.24 14.01
CA LYS A 113 7.09 35.19 14.85
C LYS A 113 8.38 35.18 14.02
N HIS A 114 8.37 34.53 12.86
CA HIS A 114 9.57 34.33 12.02
C HIS A 114 9.65 35.31 10.83
N ARG A 115 8.92 36.43 10.89
CA ARG A 115 8.78 37.38 9.78
C ARG A 115 10.09 38.11 9.43
N GLU A 116 10.99 38.29 10.39
CA GLU A 116 12.26 39.03 10.23
C GLU A 116 13.49 38.12 10.11
N THR A 117 13.36 36.81 10.37
CA THR A 117 14.46 35.84 10.32
C THR A 117 14.58 35.14 8.96
N GLY A 118 13.77 35.54 7.98
CA GLY A 118 13.72 34.99 6.62
C GLY A 118 14.15 36.00 5.54
N ALA A 119 15.16 36.83 5.85
CA ALA A 119 15.90 37.64 4.88
C ALA A 119 17.37 37.24 4.90
#